data_AF-A0A959TE49-F1
#
_entry.id   AF-A0A959TE49-F1
#
_cell.length_a   1.000
_cell.length_b   1.000
_cell.length_c   1.000
_cell.angle_alpha   90.00
_cell.angle_beta   90.00
_cell.angle_gamma   90.00
#
_symmetry.space_group_name_H-M   'P 1'
#
loop_
_entity.id
_entity.type
_entity.pdbx_description
1 polymer ?
#
loop_
_entity_poly.entity_id
_entity_poly.type
_entity_poly.pdbx_seq_one_letter_code
_entity_poly.pdbx_strand_id
1 'polypeptide(L)'
;THRSGRTARAGRSGISLSIIGVRERRKVHQLERMLNTHFTYVRVPGGPEIGQAQLMAYLGKLKRVQVDHEALEALLPIAHEQLAEFSKEQLIERFMSVAFDRLLGQFGDLPDLNIDLSAKDHTLRNDRPSSRERFTTGRQLFINLGREHGFDKGKMLGYICGISGLSGDMIGRMYIDQYHAFIDIEPDHFQQVFNSLKGANYQGRKVRVDEGRGQQDRGDRPRQDRGDRPQHRKGPRSFDKGPKKPHRKGPKSGGRRFD
;
A
#
# COMPACT_ATOMS: atom_id res chain seq x y z
N THR A 1 -21.76 3.59 -17.20
CA THR A 1 -20.77 2.50 -17.31
C THR A 1 -20.40 2.28 -18.77
N HIS A 2 -19.56 3.13 -19.37
CA HIS A 2 -19.28 3.07 -20.83
C HIS A 2 -17.93 2.44 -21.20
N ARG A 3 -16.97 2.36 -20.26
CA ARG A 3 -15.60 1.91 -20.57
C ARG A 3 -15.45 0.39 -20.43
N SER A 4 -15.83 -0.17 -19.27
CA SER A 4 -15.72 -1.61 -19.00
C SER A 4 -16.62 -2.48 -19.90
N GLY A 5 -17.76 -1.94 -20.37
CA GLY A 5 -18.66 -2.64 -21.30
C GLY A 5 -18.13 -2.82 -22.73
N ARG A 6 -16.89 -2.41 -23.03
CA ARG A 6 -16.23 -2.65 -24.32
C ARG A 6 -15.52 -4.00 -24.40
N THR A 7 -15.32 -4.67 -23.27
CA THR A 7 -14.78 -6.04 -23.18
C THR A 7 -15.92 -7.05 -22.92
N ALA A 8 -15.65 -8.36 -23.01
CA ALA A 8 -16.59 -9.42 -22.59
C ALA A 8 -17.99 -9.41 -23.27
N ARG A 9 -18.03 -9.39 -24.62
CA ARG A 9 -19.28 -9.42 -25.39
C ARG A 9 -19.71 -10.86 -25.73
N ALA A 10 -21.02 -11.06 -25.93
CA ALA A 10 -21.61 -12.33 -26.39
C ALA A 10 -21.19 -13.56 -25.53
N GLY A 11 -21.28 -13.44 -24.20
CA GLY A 11 -21.00 -14.54 -23.27
C GLY A 11 -19.52 -14.87 -23.07
N ARG A 12 -18.59 -14.15 -23.72
CA ARG A 12 -17.14 -14.32 -23.50
C ARG A 12 -16.67 -13.52 -22.30
N SER A 13 -15.67 -14.03 -21.57
CA SER A 13 -14.98 -13.28 -20.53
C SER A 13 -14.09 -12.18 -21.14
N GLY A 14 -13.83 -11.14 -20.36
CA GLY A 14 -12.98 -10.02 -20.76
C GLY A 14 -12.37 -9.36 -19.53
N ILE A 15 -11.19 -8.78 -19.72
CA ILE A 15 -10.41 -8.17 -18.64
C ILE A 15 -10.46 -6.65 -18.83
N SER A 16 -10.82 -5.94 -17.76
CA SER A 16 -10.77 -4.48 -17.69
C SER A 16 -9.77 -4.08 -16.62
N LEU A 17 -8.70 -3.39 -17.03
CA LEU A 17 -7.66 -2.88 -16.13
C LEU A 17 -7.83 -1.38 -15.95
N SER A 18 -7.61 -0.88 -14.73
CA SER A 18 -7.56 0.55 -14.44
C SER A 18 -6.32 0.82 -13.60
N ILE A 19 -5.49 1.76 -14.06
CA ILE A 19 -4.35 2.26 -13.28
C ILE A 19 -4.89 3.30 -12.30
N ILE A 20 -4.41 3.25 -11.06
CA ILE A 20 -4.85 4.15 -9.99
C ILE A 20 -3.63 4.71 -9.26
N GLY A 21 -3.68 5.99 -8.90
CA GLY A 21 -2.72 6.59 -7.98
C GLY A 21 -3.11 6.40 -6.51
N VAL A 22 -2.17 6.60 -5.60
CA VAL A 22 -2.38 6.49 -4.13
C VAL A 22 -3.55 7.35 -3.63
N ARG A 23 -3.71 8.55 -4.19
CA ARG A 23 -4.76 9.51 -3.80
C ARG A 23 -6.14 9.10 -4.28
N GLU A 24 -6.23 8.19 -5.24
CA GLU A 24 -7.48 7.81 -5.91
C GLU A 24 -8.14 6.58 -5.30
N ARG A 25 -7.51 5.95 -4.29
CA ARG A 25 -8.05 4.78 -3.58
C ARG A 25 -9.47 4.98 -3.05
N ARG A 26 -9.80 6.19 -2.57
CA ARG A 26 -11.16 6.54 -2.11
C ARG A 26 -12.19 6.46 -3.23
N LYS A 27 -11.80 6.83 -4.46
CA LYS A 27 -12.68 6.74 -5.64
C LYS A 27 -12.98 5.28 -5.97
N VAL A 28 -12.00 4.38 -5.84
CA VAL A 28 -12.21 2.93 -6.06
C VAL A 28 -13.26 2.40 -5.08
N HIS A 29 -13.13 2.69 -3.78
CA HIS A 29 -14.11 2.26 -2.78
C HIS A 29 -15.51 2.85 -3.01
N GLN A 30 -15.60 4.04 -3.59
CA GLN A 30 -16.89 4.62 -3.98
C GLN A 30 -17.47 3.88 -5.19
N LEU A 31 -16.66 3.55 -6.19
CA LEU A 31 -17.07 2.78 -7.37
C LEU A 31 -17.53 1.37 -6.99
N GLU A 32 -16.81 0.68 -6.09
CA GLU A 32 -17.22 -0.65 -5.60
C GLU A 32 -18.59 -0.62 -4.94
N ARG A 33 -18.84 0.38 -4.08
CA ARG A 33 -20.15 0.57 -3.44
C ARG A 33 -21.26 0.90 -4.44
N MET A 34 -20.96 1.70 -5.47
CA MET A 34 -21.94 2.07 -6.49
C MET A 34 -22.26 0.91 -7.44
N LEU A 35 -21.26 0.09 -7.78
CA LEU A 35 -21.37 -1.01 -8.74
C LEU A 35 -21.71 -2.34 -8.09
N ASN A 36 -21.60 -2.43 -6.75
CA ASN A 36 -21.74 -3.66 -5.97
C ASN A 36 -20.83 -4.79 -6.47
N THR A 37 -19.59 -4.44 -6.81
CA THR A 37 -18.55 -5.37 -7.30
C THR A 37 -17.23 -5.05 -6.63
N HIS A 38 -16.41 -6.07 -6.37
CA HIS A 38 -15.04 -5.90 -5.86
C HIS A 38 -14.03 -5.85 -7.00
N PHE A 39 -13.08 -4.92 -6.94
CA PHE A 39 -11.94 -4.91 -7.85
C PHE A 39 -10.78 -5.69 -7.25
N THR A 40 -10.14 -6.51 -8.08
CA THR A 40 -8.88 -7.17 -7.71
C THR A 40 -7.73 -6.19 -7.88
N TYR A 41 -7.02 -5.91 -6.80
CA TYR A 41 -5.77 -5.16 -6.86
C TYR A 41 -4.65 -6.08 -7.34
N VAL A 42 -3.99 -5.66 -8.41
CA VAL A 42 -2.84 -6.37 -8.98
C VAL A 42 -1.66 -5.40 -8.97
N ARG A 43 -0.49 -5.91 -8.59
CA ARG A 43 0.76 -5.14 -8.60
C ARG A 43 1.21 -4.90 -10.04
N VAL A 44 1.81 -3.74 -10.28
CA VAL A 44 2.48 -3.44 -11.56
C VAL A 44 3.71 -4.33 -11.64
N PRO A 45 4.01 -4.97 -12.78
CA PRO A 45 5.16 -5.85 -12.89
C PRO A 45 6.46 -5.07 -12.65
N GLY A 46 7.42 -5.73 -12.00
CA GLY A 46 8.74 -5.15 -11.74
C GLY A 46 9.62 -5.12 -13.01
N GLY A 47 10.74 -4.40 -12.93
CA GLY A 47 11.74 -4.34 -14.00
C GLY A 47 12.17 -5.71 -14.55
N PRO A 48 12.59 -6.67 -13.70
CA PRO A 48 12.97 -8.01 -14.14
C PRO A 48 11.84 -8.77 -14.84
N GLU A 49 10.61 -8.66 -14.34
CA GLU A 49 9.43 -9.32 -14.91
C GLU A 49 9.09 -8.75 -16.30
N ILE A 50 9.21 -7.43 -16.47
CA ILE A 50 9.05 -6.76 -17.76
C ILE A 50 10.12 -7.24 -18.74
N GLY A 51 11.38 -7.29 -18.31
CA GLY A 51 12.49 -7.78 -19.14
C GLY A 51 12.26 -9.20 -19.64
N GLN A 52 11.86 -10.10 -18.74
CA GLN A 52 11.53 -11.49 -19.10
C GLN A 52 10.36 -11.58 -20.08
N ALA A 53 9.28 -10.84 -19.85
CA ALA A 53 8.10 -10.86 -20.73
C ALA A 53 8.45 -10.35 -22.15
N GLN A 54 9.26 -9.30 -22.25
CA GLN A 54 9.71 -8.76 -23.53
C GLN A 54 10.65 -9.72 -24.25
N LEU A 55 11.55 -10.38 -23.54
CA LEU A 55 12.41 -11.40 -24.13
C LEU A 55 11.60 -12.55 -24.73
N MET A 56 10.61 -13.05 -23.99
CA MET A 56 9.73 -14.12 -24.47
C MET A 56 8.95 -13.68 -25.71
N ALA A 57 8.46 -12.43 -25.72
CA ALA A 57 7.82 -11.86 -26.90
C ALA A 57 8.79 -11.74 -28.09
N TYR A 58 10.05 -11.37 -27.85
CA TYR A 58 11.09 -11.27 -28.87
C TYR A 58 11.42 -12.63 -29.48
N LEU A 59 11.62 -13.66 -28.65
CA LEU A 59 11.81 -15.05 -29.11
C LEU A 59 10.60 -15.54 -29.92
N GLY A 60 9.38 -15.19 -29.49
CA GLY A 60 8.16 -15.48 -30.22
C GLY A 60 8.10 -14.82 -31.59
N LYS A 61 8.61 -13.58 -31.71
CA LYS A 61 8.75 -12.90 -33.00
C LYS A 61 9.79 -13.61 -33.88
N LEU A 62 10.98 -13.89 -33.33
CA LEU A 62 12.07 -14.55 -34.04
C LEU A 62 11.62 -15.87 -34.68
N LYS A 63 10.84 -16.69 -33.96
CA LYS A 63 10.28 -17.96 -34.47
C LYS A 63 9.31 -17.80 -35.65
N ARG A 64 8.73 -16.61 -35.84
CA ARG A 64 7.73 -16.33 -36.87
C ARG A 64 8.29 -15.55 -38.05
N VAL A 65 9.53 -15.04 -37.93
CA VAL A 65 10.18 -14.32 -39.03
C VAL A 65 10.37 -15.30 -40.18
N GLN A 66 9.86 -14.92 -41.36
CA GLN A 66 10.23 -15.57 -42.59
C GLN A 66 11.50 -14.90 -43.12
N VAL A 67 12.53 -15.71 -43.34
CA VAL A 67 13.81 -15.21 -43.84
C VAL A 67 13.69 -15.09 -45.36
N ASP A 68 13.80 -13.85 -45.84
CA ASP A 68 13.92 -13.56 -47.26
C ASP A 68 15.37 -13.80 -47.69
N HIS A 69 15.59 -14.90 -48.39
CA HIS A 69 16.93 -15.31 -48.79
C HIS A 69 17.43 -14.54 -50.02
N GLU A 70 16.53 -13.98 -50.82
CA GLU A 70 16.87 -13.20 -52.01
C GLU A 70 17.38 -11.81 -51.61
N ALA A 71 16.69 -11.15 -50.67
CA ALA A 71 17.13 -9.86 -50.13
C ALA A 71 18.45 -9.94 -49.34
N LEU A 72 18.81 -11.13 -48.83
CA LEU A 72 20.00 -11.35 -48.00
C LEU A 72 21.14 -12.07 -48.73
N GLU A 73 21.00 -12.36 -50.02
CA GLU A 73 21.92 -13.20 -50.78
C GLU A 73 23.37 -12.69 -50.74
N ALA A 74 23.58 -11.37 -50.80
CA ALA A 74 24.92 -10.76 -50.74
C ALA A 74 25.51 -10.74 -49.31
N LEU A 75 24.68 -10.83 -48.27
CA LEU A 75 25.10 -10.68 -46.87
C LEU A 75 25.26 -12.02 -46.15
N LEU A 76 24.47 -13.04 -46.51
CA LEU A 76 24.52 -14.37 -45.90
C LEU A 76 25.91 -15.02 -45.99
N PRO A 77 26.63 -15.02 -47.14
CA PRO A 77 27.95 -15.62 -47.24
C PRO A 77 28.96 -14.98 -46.29
N ILE A 78 28.95 -13.65 -46.18
CA ILE A 78 29.82 -12.88 -45.28
C ILE A 78 29.50 -13.25 -43.82
N ALA A 79 28.22 -13.30 -43.47
CA ALA A 79 27.79 -13.66 -42.12
C ALA A 79 28.17 -15.11 -41.77
N HIS A 80 28.04 -16.05 -42.72
CA HIS A 80 28.41 -17.44 -42.52
C HIS A 80 29.90 -17.62 -42.31
N GLU A 81 30.75 -16.92 -43.07
CA GLU A 81 32.21 -16.96 -42.89
C GLU A 81 32.63 -16.41 -41.52
N GLN A 82 32.11 -15.22 -41.15
CA GLN A 82 32.46 -14.56 -39.89
C GLN A 82 31.95 -15.31 -38.65
N LEU A 83 30.86 -16.07 -38.79
CA LEU A 83 30.23 -16.82 -37.68
C LEU A 83 30.58 -18.31 -37.69
N ALA A 84 31.40 -18.79 -38.66
CA ALA A 84 31.72 -20.20 -38.84
C ALA A 84 32.44 -20.83 -37.64
N GLU A 85 33.19 -20.04 -36.88
CA GLU A 85 33.94 -20.52 -35.71
C GLU A 85 33.04 -20.87 -34.52
N PHE A 86 31.78 -20.42 -34.52
CA PHE A 86 30.85 -20.64 -33.40
C PHE A 86 29.89 -21.78 -33.67
N SER A 87 29.68 -22.64 -32.67
CA SER A 87 28.60 -23.61 -32.72
C SER A 87 27.22 -22.92 -32.67
N LYS A 88 26.17 -23.66 -33.04
CA LYS A 88 24.79 -23.16 -32.97
C LYS A 88 24.42 -22.72 -31.56
N GLU A 89 24.80 -23.49 -30.55
CA GLU A 89 24.57 -23.19 -29.14
C GLU A 89 25.29 -21.91 -28.74
N GLN A 90 26.55 -21.78 -29.15
CA GLN A 90 27.39 -20.60 -28.92
C GLN A 90 26.86 -19.33 -29.59
N LEU A 91 26.24 -19.45 -30.77
CA LEU A 91 25.56 -18.35 -31.44
C LEU A 91 24.28 -17.94 -30.72
N ILE A 92 23.50 -18.91 -30.23
CA ILE A 92 22.31 -18.64 -29.43
C ILE A 92 22.70 -17.90 -28.14
N GLU A 93 23.71 -18.37 -27.41
CA GLU A 93 24.18 -17.73 -26.17
C GLU A 93 24.61 -16.27 -26.41
N ARG A 94 25.43 -16.01 -27.43
CA ARG A 94 25.89 -14.66 -27.76
C ARG A 94 24.73 -13.76 -28.20
N PHE A 95 23.86 -14.27 -29.07
CA PHE A 95 22.70 -13.52 -29.52
C PHE A 95 21.76 -13.18 -28.35
N MET A 96 21.56 -14.14 -27.45
CA MET A 96 20.79 -13.93 -26.24
C MET A 96 21.47 -12.91 -25.34
N SER A 97 22.80 -12.95 -25.14
CA SER A 97 23.53 -11.94 -24.36
C SER A 97 23.31 -10.53 -24.91
N VAL A 98 23.48 -10.33 -26.23
CA VAL A 98 23.28 -9.01 -26.87
C VAL A 98 21.83 -8.53 -26.73
N ALA A 99 20.86 -9.43 -26.93
CA ALA A 99 19.44 -9.10 -26.77
C ALA A 99 19.09 -8.81 -25.30
N PHE A 100 19.65 -9.58 -24.36
CA PHE A 100 19.43 -9.42 -22.93
C PHE A 100 20.05 -8.13 -22.40
N ASP A 101 21.28 -7.77 -22.78
CA ASP A 101 21.94 -6.55 -22.33
C ASP A 101 21.12 -5.31 -22.73
N ARG A 102 20.60 -5.29 -23.95
CA ARG A 102 19.73 -4.22 -24.43
C ARG A 102 18.40 -4.15 -23.67
N LEU A 103 17.82 -5.30 -23.33
CA LEU A 103 16.51 -5.38 -22.66
C LEU A 103 16.66 -5.14 -21.15
N LEU A 104 17.48 -5.89 -20.44
CA LEU A 104 17.67 -5.75 -18.99
C LEU A 104 18.38 -4.45 -18.61
N GLY A 105 19.33 -3.95 -19.40
CA GLY A 105 19.95 -2.65 -19.13
C GLY A 105 18.93 -1.50 -19.08
N GLN A 106 17.79 -1.64 -19.77
CA GLN A 106 16.71 -0.66 -19.75
C GLN A 106 15.74 -0.84 -18.56
N PHE A 107 15.53 -2.07 -18.10
CA PHE A 107 14.50 -2.38 -17.08
C PHE A 107 15.07 -2.71 -15.70
N GLY A 108 16.36 -3.02 -15.57
CA GLY A 108 17.00 -3.45 -14.32
C GLY A 108 17.03 -2.36 -13.25
N ASP A 109 17.22 -1.10 -13.65
CA ASP A 109 17.30 0.05 -12.74
C ASP A 109 15.96 0.75 -12.52
N LEU A 110 14.85 0.18 -13.00
CA LEU A 110 13.55 0.82 -12.83
C LEU A 110 13.11 0.79 -11.36
N PRO A 111 12.73 1.93 -10.79
CA PRO A 111 12.21 1.98 -9.43
C PRO A 111 10.91 1.18 -9.35
N ASP A 112 10.75 0.41 -8.27
CA ASP A 112 9.49 -0.29 -8.01
C ASP A 112 8.36 0.72 -7.81
N LEU A 113 7.35 0.64 -8.66
CA LEU A 113 6.17 1.51 -8.63
C LEU A 113 5.10 0.99 -7.67
N ASN A 114 5.26 -0.23 -7.15
CA ASN A 114 4.33 -0.81 -6.20
C ASN A 114 4.52 -0.19 -4.81
N ILE A 115 3.52 0.58 -4.41
CA ILE A 115 3.45 1.12 -3.06
C ILE A 115 2.75 0.09 -2.18
N ASP A 116 3.34 -0.24 -1.03
CA ASP A 116 2.72 -1.17 -0.09
C ASP A 116 1.48 -0.53 0.56
N LEU A 117 0.33 -0.74 -0.07
CA LEU A 117 -0.96 -0.29 0.39
C LEU A 117 -1.54 -1.18 1.50
N SER A 118 -0.86 -2.30 1.84
CA SER A 118 -1.30 -3.29 2.84
C SER A 118 -1.40 -2.71 4.25
N ALA A 119 -0.60 -1.68 4.56
CA ALA A 119 -0.69 -0.95 5.84
C ALA A 119 -2.06 -0.28 6.07
N LYS A 120 -2.90 -0.14 5.03
CA LYS A 120 -4.25 0.44 5.12
C LYS A 120 -5.34 -0.40 4.45
N ASP A 121 -5.02 -1.61 4.00
CA ASP A 121 -6.03 -2.52 3.44
C ASP A 121 -6.72 -3.31 4.54
N HIS A 122 -7.99 -2.99 4.77
CA HIS A 122 -8.80 -3.61 5.82
C HIS A 122 -9.20 -5.06 5.51
N THR A 123 -8.88 -5.57 4.33
CA THR A 123 -9.21 -6.91 3.83
C THR A 123 -8.28 -8.01 4.36
N LEU A 124 -7.03 -7.68 4.69
CA LEU A 124 -6.05 -8.63 5.26
C LEU A 124 -6.05 -8.65 6.80
N ARG A 125 -7.01 -7.98 7.43
CA ARG A 125 -7.02 -7.73 8.89
C ARG A 125 -7.53 -8.91 9.73
N ASN A 126 -7.96 -10.01 9.10
CA ASN A 126 -8.58 -11.12 9.83
C ASN A 126 -7.59 -12.16 10.39
N ASP A 127 -6.36 -12.24 9.86
CA ASP A 127 -5.36 -13.24 10.30
C ASP A 127 -4.13 -12.64 11.00
N ARG A 128 -4.07 -11.31 11.14
CA ARG A 128 -2.95 -10.65 11.84
C ARG A 128 -3.41 -10.26 13.24
N PRO A 129 -2.70 -10.69 14.31
CA PRO A 129 -3.07 -10.35 15.68
C PRO A 129 -3.30 -8.85 15.81
N SER A 130 -4.38 -8.50 16.51
CA SER A 130 -4.80 -7.13 16.70
C SER A 130 -3.63 -6.29 17.22
N SER A 131 -3.57 -5.00 16.86
CA SER A 131 -2.60 -4.07 17.48
C SER A 131 -2.77 -3.99 19.01
N ARG A 132 -3.83 -4.58 19.58
CA ARG A 132 -3.95 -4.78 21.03
C ARG A 132 -3.20 -6.04 21.49
N GLU A 133 -3.25 -7.13 20.72
CA GLU A 133 -2.61 -8.43 21.02
C GLU A 133 -1.09 -8.45 20.75
N ARG A 134 -0.60 -7.72 19.73
CA ARG A 134 0.84 -7.61 19.47
C ARG A 134 1.62 -6.89 20.58
N PHE A 135 0.92 -6.08 21.37
CA PHE A 135 1.52 -5.25 22.41
C PHE A 135 0.96 -5.56 23.81
N THR A 136 0.11 -6.59 23.98
CA THR A 136 -0.26 -7.11 25.31
C THR A 136 0.91 -7.82 25.98
N THR A 137 1.83 -8.39 25.19
CA THR A 137 3.13 -8.93 25.62
C THR A 137 4.30 -7.99 25.33
N GLY A 138 4.02 -6.83 24.74
CA GLY A 138 5.02 -5.84 24.34
C GLY A 138 5.79 -5.31 25.56
N ARG A 139 7.12 -5.33 25.47
CA ARG A 139 7.98 -4.76 26.51
C ARG A 139 7.92 -3.24 26.39
N GLN A 140 7.64 -2.57 27.49
CA GLN A 140 7.53 -1.12 27.51
C GLN A 140 8.90 -0.50 27.71
N LEU A 141 9.22 0.51 26.92
CA LEU A 141 10.45 1.28 27.01
C LEU A 141 10.19 2.58 27.76
N PHE A 142 10.94 2.84 28.82
CA PHE A 142 10.97 4.14 29.49
C PHE A 142 12.10 4.99 28.90
N ILE A 143 11.81 6.25 28.59
CA ILE A 143 12.80 7.25 28.16
C ILE A 143 12.64 8.55 28.95
N ASN A 144 13.75 9.14 29.39
CA ASN A 144 13.78 10.40 30.14
C ASN A 144 13.57 11.65 29.28
N LEU A 145 12.76 11.53 28.22
CA LEU A 145 12.42 12.60 27.29
C LEU A 145 10.89 12.71 27.19
N GLY A 146 10.40 13.93 27.15
CA GLY A 146 8.97 14.23 27.22
C GLY A 146 8.63 15.56 26.56
N ARG A 147 7.44 16.09 26.83
CA ARG A 147 6.94 17.32 26.19
C ARG A 147 7.81 18.55 26.45
N GLU A 148 8.37 18.69 27.65
CA GLU A 148 9.30 19.78 28.00
C GLU A 148 10.58 19.76 27.16
N HIS A 149 10.91 18.61 26.57
CA HIS A 149 12.03 18.44 25.66
C HIS A 149 11.62 18.61 24.19
N GLY A 150 10.40 19.09 23.94
CA GLY A 150 9.85 19.33 22.61
C GLY A 150 9.34 18.09 21.88
N PHE A 151 9.17 16.95 22.58
CA PHE A 151 8.64 15.73 21.99
C PHE A 151 7.11 15.73 21.95
N ASP A 152 6.59 15.62 20.74
CA ASP A 152 5.23 15.16 20.45
C ASP A 152 5.28 13.70 19.95
N LYS A 153 4.11 13.09 19.73
CA LYS A 153 4.05 11.69 19.27
C LYS A 153 4.79 11.46 17.95
N GLY A 154 4.75 12.42 17.03
CA GLY A 154 5.39 12.28 15.71
C GLY A 154 6.90 12.42 15.80
N LYS A 155 7.39 13.40 16.56
CA LYS A 155 8.81 13.62 16.82
C LYS A 155 9.44 12.49 17.63
N MET A 156 8.72 11.96 18.62
CA MET A 156 9.18 10.80 19.39
C MET A 156 9.31 9.57 18.49
N LEU A 157 8.31 9.32 17.63
CA LEU A 157 8.36 8.25 16.64
C LEU A 157 9.55 8.41 15.69
N GLY A 158 9.70 9.60 15.09
CA GLY A 158 10.80 9.89 14.18
C GLY A 158 12.18 9.77 14.82
N TYR A 159 12.31 10.20 16.08
CA TYR A 159 13.54 10.08 16.86
C TYR A 159 13.92 8.61 17.11
N ILE A 160 12.95 7.79 17.53
CA ILE A 160 13.19 6.36 17.77
C ILE A 160 13.54 5.65 16.47
N CYS A 161 12.75 5.84 15.40
CA CYS A 161 13.02 5.24 14.09
C CYS A 161 14.37 5.67 13.51
N GLY A 162 14.74 6.95 13.66
CA GLY A 162 16.00 7.48 13.16
C GLY A 162 17.23 6.89 13.85
N ILE A 163 17.12 6.50 15.12
CA ILE A 163 18.23 5.91 15.88
C ILE A 163 18.24 4.39 15.80
N SER A 164 17.08 3.74 15.85
CA SER A 164 16.99 2.27 15.85
C SER A 164 17.01 1.66 14.45
N GLY A 165 16.73 2.45 13.41
CA GLY A 165 16.54 1.97 12.04
C GLY A 165 15.25 1.18 11.83
N LEU A 166 14.36 1.14 12.83
CA LEU A 166 13.11 0.39 12.76
C LEU A 166 12.00 1.19 12.09
N SER A 167 11.12 0.47 11.41
CA SER A 167 9.87 1.00 10.87
C SER A 167 8.85 1.25 12.00
N GLY A 168 8.06 2.31 11.85
CA GLY A 168 7.13 2.79 12.89
C GLY A 168 5.95 1.86 13.18
N ASP A 169 5.77 0.79 12.40
CA ASP A 169 4.80 -0.29 12.62
C ASP A 169 5.16 -1.22 13.78
N MET A 170 6.45 -1.29 14.14
CA MET A 170 6.95 -2.06 15.29
C MET A 170 6.80 -1.31 16.63
N ILE A 171 6.39 -0.03 16.56
CA ILE A 171 6.19 0.85 17.72
C ILE A 171 4.70 0.93 18.02
N GLY A 172 4.33 0.53 19.23
CA GLY A 172 2.96 0.48 19.70
C GLY A 172 2.47 1.80 20.28
N ARG A 173 1.73 1.70 21.38
CA ARG A 173 1.19 2.89 22.06
C ARG A 173 2.33 3.66 22.73
N MET A 174 2.23 4.98 22.65
CA MET A 174 3.16 5.90 23.33
C MET A 174 2.38 6.78 24.30
N TYR A 175 2.84 6.81 25.55
CA TYR A 175 2.44 7.75 26.56
C TYR A 175 3.59 8.74 26.79
N ILE A 176 3.35 10.02 26.47
CA ILE A 176 4.36 11.07 26.61
C ILE A 176 3.88 12.04 27.68
N ASP A 177 4.59 12.04 28.80
CA ASP A 177 4.41 12.96 29.92
C ASP A 177 5.30 14.22 29.74
N GLN A 178 5.31 15.11 30.73
CA GLN A 178 6.10 16.34 30.72
C GLN A 178 7.60 16.06 30.59
N TYR A 179 8.14 15.17 31.42
CA TYR A 179 9.59 14.94 31.52
C TYR A 179 10.05 13.57 31.01
N HIS A 180 9.14 12.64 30.77
CA HIS A 180 9.46 11.27 30.38
C HIS A 180 8.38 10.68 29.47
N ALA A 181 8.67 9.55 28.84
CA ALA A 181 7.72 8.82 28.02
C ALA A 181 7.85 7.31 28.19
N PHE A 182 6.74 6.62 27.94
CA PHE A 182 6.63 5.17 27.87
C PHE A 182 6.19 4.77 26.47
N ILE A 183 6.91 3.84 25.86
CA ILE A 183 6.67 3.38 24.49
C ILE A 183 6.55 1.86 24.48
N ASP A 184 5.44 1.33 23.99
CA ASP A 184 5.30 -0.12 23.78
C ASP A 184 6.08 -0.52 22.52
N ILE A 185 6.90 -1.57 22.59
CA ILE A 185 7.67 -2.09 21.46
C ILE A 185 7.38 -3.58 21.32
N GLU A 186 7.33 -4.07 20.08
CA GLU A 186 7.19 -5.50 19.81
C GLU A 186 8.35 -6.29 20.45
N PRO A 187 8.09 -7.43 21.13
CA PRO A 187 9.08 -8.12 21.96
C PRO A 187 10.39 -8.45 21.25
N ASP A 188 10.31 -8.89 19.99
CA ASP A 188 11.45 -9.32 19.18
C ASP A 188 12.42 -8.16 18.88
N HIS A 189 11.91 -6.93 18.83
CA HIS A 189 12.66 -5.73 18.47
C HIS A 189 13.04 -4.86 19.68
N PHE A 190 12.53 -5.18 20.88
CA PHE A 190 12.77 -4.39 22.08
C PHE A 190 14.26 -4.22 22.40
N GLN A 191 15.03 -5.31 22.31
CA GLN A 191 16.44 -5.28 22.68
C GLN A 191 17.29 -4.42 21.73
N GLN A 192 16.92 -4.43 20.44
CA GLN A 192 17.55 -3.57 19.44
C GLN A 192 17.31 -2.09 19.77
N VAL A 193 16.05 -1.70 19.98
CA VAL A 193 15.71 -0.30 20.31
C VAL A 193 16.35 0.14 21.62
N PHE A 194 16.31 -0.72 22.64
CA PHE A 194 16.90 -0.46 23.95
C PHE A 194 18.40 -0.17 23.83
N ASN A 195 19.15 -0.99 23.09
CA ASN A 195 20.58 -0.81 22.90
C ASN A 195 20.91 0.42 22.05
N SER A 196 20.15 0.68 20.99
CA SER A 196 20.38 1.82 20.09
C SER A 196 20.14 3.17 20.78
N LEU A 197 19.19 3.25 21.72
CA LEU A 197 18.89 4.50 22.43
C LEU A 197 19.75 4.68 23.69
N LYS A 198 20.38 3.62 24.20
CA LYS A 198 21.23 3.68 25.40
C LYS A 198 22.53 4.43 25.10
N GLY A 199 22.63 5.65 25.63
CA GLY A 199 23.79 6.52 25.41
C GLY A 199 23.63 7.51 24.24
N ALA A 200 22.44 7.58 23.64
CA ALA A 200 22.12 8.65 22.70
C ALA A 200 22.17 10.01 23.40
N ASN A 201 22.55 11.05 22.67
CA ASN A 201 22.52 12.43 23.15
C ASN A 201 21.44 13.18 22.37
N TYR A 202 20.51 13.81 23.09
CA TYR A 202 19.51 14.69 22.50
C TYR A 202 19.70 16.08 23.07
N GLN A 203 20.05 17.04 22.21
CA GLN A 203 20.25 18.46 22.56
C GLN A 203 21.19 18.66 23.78
N GLY A 204 22.30 17.91 23.81
CA GLY A 204 23.28 17.98 24.91
C GLY A 204 22.87 17.23 26.20
N ARG A 205 21.68 16.62 26.24
CA ARG A 205 21.23 15.78 27.35
C ARG A 205 21.45 14.30 27.03
N LYS A 206 22.04 13.57 27.98
CA LYS A 206 22.17 12.11 27.89
C LYS A 206 20.79 11.45 28.00
N VAL A 207 20.45 10.67 26.99
CA VAL A 207 19.22 9.88 26.96
C VAL A 207 19.40 8.66 27.85
N ARG A 208 18.54 8.57 28.86
CA ARG A 208 18.43 7.41 29.75
C ARG A 208 17.23 6.60 29.32
N VAL A 209 17.47 5.31 29.16
CA VAL A 209 16.49 4.34 28.73
C VAL A 209 16.49 3.19 29.73
N ASP A 210 15.32 2.84 30.22
CA ASP A 210 15.10 1.72 31.15
C ASP A 210 13.93 0.86 30.64
N GLU A 211 13.86 -0.38 31.09
CA GLU A 211 12.68 -1.21 30.86
C GLU A 211 11.52 -0.73 31.74
N GLY A 212 10.44 -0.30 31.10
CA GLY A 212 9.22 0.12 31.76
C GLY A 212 8.56 -1.06 32.45
N ARG A 213 8.32 -0.94 33.76
CA ARG A 213 7.46 -1.91 34.47
C ARG A 213 6.04 -1.68 33.99
N GLY A 214 5.51 -2.61 33.22
CA GLY A 214 4.19 -2.54 32.58
C GLY A 214 3.16 -1.93 33.51
N GLN A 215 2.76 -0.70 33.21
CA GLN A 215 1.68 -0.07 33.93
C GLN A 215 0.39 -0.71 33.43
N GLN A 216 -0.12 -1.69 34.20
CA GLN A 216 -1.47 -2.21 34.05
C GLN A 216 -2.45 -1.05 33.92
N ASP A 217 -3.21 -1.09 32.82
CA ASP A 217 -4.49 -0.44 32.60
C ASP A 217 -4.92 0.60 33.66
N ARG A 218 -4.40 1.82 33.56
CA ARG A 218 -5.08 2.99 34.11
C ARG A 218 -5.65 3.82 32.97
N GLY A 219 -6.80 3.37 32.46
CA GLY A 219 -7.64 4.23 31.62
C GLY A 219 -8.47 3.58 30.53
N ASP A 220 -9.02 2.39 30.72
CA ASP A 220 -10.17 1.93 29.91
C ASP A 220 -11.16 1.28 30.86
N ARG A 221 -12.12 2.05 31.38
CA ARG A 221 -13.28 1.46 32.06
C ARG A 221 -13.97 0.56 31.03
N PRO A 222 -14.25 -0.72 31.33
CA PRO A 222 -14.96 -1.59 30.40
C PRO A 222 -16.29 -0.93 30.07
N ARG A 223 -16.55 -0.66 28.79
CA ARG A 223 -17.91 -0.35 28.35
C ARG A 223 -18.74 -1.59 28.65
N GLN A 224 -19.56 -1.46 29.69
CA GLN A 224 -20.53 -2.46 30.10
C GLN A 224 -21.35 -2.86 28.87
N ASP A 225 -21.26 -4.15 28.59
CA ASP A 225 -21.99 -4.88 27.57
C ASP A 225 -23.49 -4.66 27.80
N ARG A 226 -24.10 -3.75 27.03
CA ARG A 226 -25.56 -3.68 26.92
C ARG A 226 -25.96 -4.67 25.83
N GLY A 227 -26.22 -5.89 26.30
CA GLY A 227 -26.77 -6.97 25.51
C GLY A 227 -28.08 -6.62 24.81
N ASP A 228 -28.31 -7.39 23.75
CA ASP A 228 -29.57 -7.73 23.11
C ASP A 228 -30.58 -6.61 22.83
N ARG A 229 -30.55 -6.16 21.56
CA ARG A 229 -31.76 -5.64 20.92
C ARG A 229 -32.17 -6.62 19.81
N PRO A 230 -33.29 -7.36 19.96
CA PRO A 230 -33.72 -8.32 18.96
C PRO A 230 -34.12 -7.61 17.66
N GLN A 231 -33.70 -8.20 16.54
CA GLN A 231 -34.20 -7.86 15.21
C GLN A 231 -35.69 -8.18 15.14
N HIS A 232 -36.54 -7.16 14.90
CA HIS A 232 -37.93 -7.40 14.52
C HIS A 232 -38.16 -7.09 13.04
N ARG A 233 -38.48 -8.17 12.33
CA ARG A 233 -38.92 -8.28 10.94
C ARG A 233 -40.16 -7.40 10.67
N LYS A 234 -40.24 -6.97 9.42
CA LYS A 234 -41.34 -6.24 8.77
C LYS A 234 -42.72 -6.88 8.98
N GLY A 235 -43.73 -6.02 9.16
CA GLY A 235 -45.16 -6.26 8.95
C GLY A 235 -45.85 -4.95 8.54
N PRO A 236 -46.97 -4.97 7.78
CA PRO A 236 -47.32 -3.93 6.81
C PRO A 236 -47.97 -2.69 7.46
N ARG A 237 -47.56 -1.50 7.00
CA ARG A 237 -48.19 -0.24 7.40
C ARG A 237 -49.53 -0.09 6.67
N SER A 238 -50.61 -0.35 7.41
CA SER A 238 -51.95 0.06 7.04
C SER A 238 -52.15 1.57 7.28
N PHE A 239 -53.03 2.13 6.48
CA PHE A 239 -53.45 3.53 6.45
C PHE A 239 -53.94 4.02 7.82
N ASP A 240 -53.56 5.24 8.21
CA ASP A 240 -54.54 6.17 8.80
C ASP A 240 -54.23 7.64 8.47
N LYS A 241 -55.30 8.39 8.27
CA LYS A 241 -55.41 9.74 7.72
C LYS A 241 -55.30 10.82 8.80
N GLY A 242 -54.51 11.86 8.49
CA GLY A 242 -54.89 13.27 8.73
C GLY A 242 -54.24 14.00 9.92
N PRO A 243 -54.39 15.34 10.03
CA PRO A 243 -54.63 16.34 8.97
C PRO A 243 -53.51 17.40 8.85
N LYS A 244 -53.40 17.97 7.64
CA LYS A 244 -52.57 19.14 7.29
C LYS A 244 -53.00 20.40 8.06
N LYS A 245 -52.03 21.24 8.43
CA LYS A 245 -52.23 22.68 8.72
C LYS A 245 -51.26 23.57 7.92
N PRO A 246 -51.64 24.83 7.64
CA PRO A 246 -51.48 25.42 6.31
C PRO A 246 -50.30 26.38 6.16
N HIS A 247 -49.90 26.56 4.90
CA HIS A 247 -49.03 27.62 4.39
C HIS A 247 -49.52 29.02 4.77
N ARG A 248 -48.58 29.89 5.17
CA ARG A 248 -48.75 31.35 5.13
C ARG A 248 -47.68 31.95 4.23
N LYS A 249 -48.13 32.63 3.16
CA LYS A 249 -47.31 33.35 2.17
C LYS A 249 -47.07 34.80 2.63
N GLY A 250 -45.84 35.29 2.39
CA GLY A 250 -45.50 36.67 2.00
C GLY A 250 -45.36 37.72 3.11
N PRO A 251 -44.65 38.86 2.86
CA PRO A 251 -44.41 39.46 1.54
C PRO A 251 -42.95 39.81 1.16
N LYS A 252 -42.79 40.17 -0.12
CA LYS A 252 -41.59 40.70 -0.80
C LYS A 252 -41.29 42.16 -0.39
N SER A 253 -40.01 42.49 -0.25
CA SER A 253 -39.36 43.78 -0.57
C SER A 253 -37.85 43.52 -0.55
N GLY A 254 -36.94 44.12 -1.32
CA GLY A 254 -36.90 45.13 -2.36
C GLY A 254 -35.46 45.08 -2.91
N GLY A 255 -35.26 45.48 -4.17
CA GLY A 255 -34.00 45.25 -4.89
C GLY A 255 -32.79 46.03 -4.39
N ARG A 256 -31.61 45.67 -4.92
CA ARG A 256 -30.59 46.61 -5.41
C ARG A 256 -29.59 45.89 -6.33
N ARG A 257 -29.47 46.45 -7.53
CA ARG A 257 -28.34 46.29 -8.46
C ARG A 257 -27.07 46.86 -7.81
N PHE A 258 -25.92 46.31 -8.16
CA PHE A 258 -24.72 47.12 -8.40
C PHE A 258 -23.97 46.51 -9.58
N ASP A 259 -23.50 47.44 -10.42
CA ASP A 259 -22.66 47.27 -11.60
C ASP A 259 -21.30 46.61 -11.29
#